data_AF-A0A521KHV5-F1
#
_entry.id   AF-A0A521KHV5-F1
#
_cell.length_a   1.000
_cell.length_b   1.000
_cell.length_c   1.000
_cell.angle_alpha   90.00
_cell.angle_beta   90.00
_cell.angle_gamma   90.00
#
_symmetry.space_group_name_H-M   'P 1'
#
loop_
_entity.id
_entity.type
_entity.pdbx_description
1 polymer ?
#
loop_
_entity_poly.entity_id
_entity_poly.type
_entity_poly.pdbx_seq_one_letter_code
_entity_poly.pdbx_strand_id
1 'polypeptide(L)'
;MTARRVAAVILVLPLTLAFALGLVAGRLDATLLNPGFVKQQARDLRLYQRLHEDGTRRLVRDTLDHPEKRPANLRVIALPTDRTAEDRVTALVQSFLPQSFVQSETEETIDQLLPWLAGRSDHFTINVSLHDGLVSTFGHPTAGQASTFERTWRDLGMGQRTVLSIARTYDADPANAGKPVPGAPPNIRTVTAAVELRGESAGTW
;
A
#
# COMPACT_ATOMS: atom_id res chain seq x y z
N MET A 1 -55.80 18.99 -33.54
CA MET A 1 -54.40 18.79 -33.97
C MET A 1 -54.35 17.57 -34.88
N THR A 2 -53.86 17.72 -36.11
CA THR A 2 -53.94 16.70 -37.17
C THR A 2 -53.12 15.47 -36.82
N ALA A 3 -53.68 14.26 -36.93
CA ALA A 3 -53.07 12.96 -36.61
C ALA A 3 -51.63 12.79 -37.17
N ARG A 4 -51.36 13.42 -38.31
CA ARG A 4 -50.04 13.52 -38.94
C ARG A 4 -48.95 14.12 -38.04
N ARG A 5 -49.28 15.10 -37.19
CA ARG A 5 -48.35 15.75 -36.25
C ARG A 5 -48.07 14.86 -35.03
N VAL A 6 -49.07 14.11 -34.56
CA VAL A 6 -48.91 13.18 -33.44
C VAL A 6 -48.05 11.98 -33.86
N ALA A 7 -48.29 11.42 -35.05
CA ALA A 7 -47.46 10.36 -35.61
C ALA A 7 -46.01 10.81 -35.85
N ALA A 8 -45.80 12.04 -36.34
CA ALA A 8 -44.47 12.60 -36.52
C ALA A 8 -43.73 12.77 -35.19
N VAL A 9 -44.39 13.24 -34.13
CA VAL A 9 -43.78 13.39 -32.81
C VAL A 9 -43.40 12.03 -32.21
N ILE A 10 -44.26 11.02 -32.31
CA ILE A 10 -43.98 9.66 -31.81
C ILE A 10 -42.77 9.03 -32.51
N LEU A 11 -42.53 9.36 -33.78
CA LEU A 11 -41.43 8.79 -34.56
C LEU A 11 -40.12 9.59 -34.42
N VAL A 12 -40.22 10.92 -34.35
CA VAL A 12 -39.04 11.79 -34.21
C VAL A 12 -38.44 11.69 -32.81
N LEU A 13 -39.25 11.68 -31.75
CA LEU A 13 -38.76 11.72 -30.37
C LEU A 13 -37.81 10.55 -29.99
N PRO A 14 -38.10 9.26 -30.30
CA PRO A 14 -37.16 8.18 -30.05
C PRO A 14 -35.94 8.23 -30.98
N LEU A 15 -36.09 8.75 -32.20
CA LEU A 15 -34.98 8.91 -33.15
C LEU A 15 -33.99 9.98 -32.66
N THR A 16 -34.48 11.12 -32.16
CA THR A 16 -33.64 12.16 -31.57
C THR A 16 -32.97 11.65 -30.29
N LEU A 17 -33.68 10.86 -29.48
CA LEU A 17 -33.12 10.25 -28.28
C LEU A 17 -32.00 9.26 -28.62
N ALA A 18 -32.22 8.38 -29.61
CA ALA A 18 -31.22 7.45 -30.10
C ALA A 18 -30.01 8.16 -30.73
N PHE A 19 -30.25 9.24 -31.46
CA PHE A 19 -29.19 10.07 -32.04
C PHE A 19 -28.37 10.80 -30.96
N ALA A 20 -29.04 11.34 -29.93
CA ALA A 20 -28.37 11.94 -28.78
C ALA A 20 -27.56 10.91 -27.99
N LEU A 21 -28.12 9.71 -27.77
CA LEU A 21 -27.41 8.58 -27.16
C LEU A 21 -26.20 8.14 -28.00
N GLY A 22 -26.34 8.08 -29.32
CA GLY A 22 -25.25 7.76 -30.24
C GLY A 22 -24.15 8.83 -30.27
N LEU A 23 -24.52 10.11 -30.24
CA LEU A 23 -23.57 11.22 -30.11
C LEU A 23 -22.83 11.19 -28.78
N VAL A 24 -23.53 10.90 -27.69
CA VAL A 24 -22.92 10.72 -26.37
C VAL A 24 -21.97 9.52 -26.42
N ALA A 25 -22.42 8.34 -26.86
CA ALA A 25 -21.58 7.16 -26.98
C ALA A 25 -20.32 7.41 -27.82
N GLY A 26 -20.45 8.03 -29.00
CA GLY A 26 -19.29 8.35 -29.86
C GLY A 26 -18.37 9.43 -29.28
N ARG A 27 -18.90 10.39 -28.51
CA ARG A 27 -18.08 11.39 -27.80
C ARG A 27 -17.37 10.80 -26.58
N LEU A 28 -18.01 9.87 -25.87
CA LEU A 28 -17.39 9.14 -24.76
C LEU A 28 -16.21 8.30 -25.27
N ASP A 29 -16.36 7.65 -26.42
CA ASP A 29 -15.28 6.88 -27.06
C ASP A 29 -14.06 7.76 -27.40
N ALA A 30 -14.31 8.93 -28.00
CA ALA A 30 -13.24 9.85 -28.40
C ALA A 30 -12.61 10.66 -27.24
N THR A 31 -13.33 10.83 -26.13
CA THR A 31 -12.92 11.71 -25.02
C THR A 31 -12.57 10.92 -23.75
N LEU A 32 -13.44 10.01 -23.30
CA LEU A 32 -13.21 9.22 -22.08
C LEU A 32 -12.26 8.05 -22.30
N LEU A 33 -12.20 7.46 -23.50
CA LEU A 33 -11.18 6.46 -23.83
C LEU A 33 -9.90 7.09 -24.42
N ASN A 34 -9.73 8.40 -24.25
CA ASN A 34 -8.49 9.08 -24.60
C ASN A 34 -7.54 9.09 -23.38
N PRO A 35 -6.37 8.43 -23.46
CA PRO A 35 -5.40 8.42 -22.37
C PRO A 35 -4.97 9.81 -21.93
N GLY A 36 -4.82 10.76 -22.86
CA GLY A 36 -4.45 12.13 -22.54
C GLY A 36 -5.48 12.84 -21.66
N PHE A 37 -6.77 12.68 -21.97
CA PHE A 37 -7.86 13.28 -21.20
C PHE A 37 -7.95 12.69 -19.79
N VAL A 38 -7.89 11.36 -19.67
CA VAL A 38 -7.99 10.67 -18.37
C VAL A 38 -6.79 10.99 -17.47
N LYS A 39 -5.57 10.96 -18.02
CA LYS A 39 -4.36 11.36 -17.28
C LYS A 39 -4.43 12.81 -16.83
N GLN A 40 -4.92 13.71 -17.68
CA GLN A 40 -5.07 15.12 -17.32
C GLN A 40 -6.09 15.31 -16.20
N GLN A 41 -7.27 14.69 -16.30
CA GLN A 41 -8.27 14.76 -15.22
C GLN A 41 -7.75 14.15 -13.92
N ALA A 42 -7.01 13.05 -13.98
CA ALA A 42 -6.40 12.44 -12.80
C ALA A 42 -5.38 13.37 -12.12
N ARG A 43 -4.60 14.12 -12.92
CA ARG A 43 -3.68 15.16 -12.41
C ARG A 43 -4.45 16.34 -11.80
N ASP A 44 -5.44 16.87 -12.50
CA ASP A 44 -6.22 18.05 -12.07
C ASP A 44 -6.99 17.77 -10.77
N LEU A 45 -7.54 16.56 -10.64
CA LEU A 45 -8.24 16.09 -9.43
C LEU A 45 -7.30 15.61 -8.32
N ARG A 46 -5.98 15.70 -8.53
CA ARG A 46 -4.92 15.21 -7.63
C ARG A 46 -5.13 13.75 -7.21
N LEU A 47 -5.64 12.92 -8.12
CA LEU A 47 -5.96 11.52 -7.81
C LEU A 47 -4.71 10.74 -7.41
N TYR A 48 -3.56 11.00 -8.05
CA TYR A 48 -2.30 10.31 -7.70
C TYR A 48 -1.86 10.61 -6.27
N GLN A 49 -1.94 11.88 -5.86
CA GLN A 49 -1.63 12.29 -4.49
C GLN A 49 -2.61 11.63 -3.50
N ARG A 50 -3.92 11.66 -3.80
CA ARG A 50 -4.94 11.05 -2.93
C ARG A 50 -4.76 9.53 -2.81
N LEU A 51 -4.52 8.84 -3.93
CA LEU A 51 -4.26 7.39 -3.94
C LEU A 51 -3.01 7.06 -3.12
N HIS A 52 -1.96 7.87 -3.25
CA HIS A 52 -0.75 7.71 -2.46
C HIS A 52 -0.98 7.97 -0.96
N GLU A 53 -1.62 9.09 -0.58
CA GLU A 53 -1.81 9.46 0.82
C GLU A 53 -2.87 8.60 1.52
N ASP A 54 -4.10 8.61 1.00
CA ASP A 54 -5.24 7.92 1.62
C ASP A 54 -5.17 6.41 1.37
N GLY A 55 -4.78 6.00 0.17
CA GLY A 55 -4.68 4.58 -0.19
C GLY A 55 -3.64 3.87 0.67
N THR A 56 -2.45 4.45 0.82
CA THR A 56 -1.38 3.87 1.64
C THR A 56 -1.77 3.79 3.11
N ARG A 57 -2.30 4.88 3.67
CA ARG A 57 -2.76 4.89 5.08
C ARG A 57 -3.86 3.85 5.31
N ARG A 58 -4.81 3.73 4.37
CA ARG A 58 -5.89 2.74 4.47
C ARG A 58 -5.37 1.31 4.41
N LEU A 59 -4.41 1.01 3.53
CA LEU A 59 -3.78 -0.30 3.44
C LEU A 59 -3.03 -0.66 4.73
N VAL A 60 -2.26 0.30 5.28
CA VAL A 60 -1.54 0.12 6.54
C VAL A 60 -2.50 -0.13 7.68
N ARG A 61 -3.52 0.72 7.82
CA ARG A 61 -4.55 0.57 8.86
C ARG A 61 -5.29 -0.76 8.74
N ASP A 62 -5.76 -1.12 7.55
CA ASP A 62 -6.45 -2.40 7.33
C ASP A 62 -5.56 -3.59 7.73
N THR A 63 -4.26 -3.52 7.43
CA THR A 63 -3.29 -4.58 7.76
C THR A 63 -2.96 -4.65 9.26
N LEU A 64 -2.93 -3.50 9.95
CA LEU A 64 -2.68 -3.43 11.40
C LEU A 64 -3.91 -3.86 12.21
N ASP A 65 -5.11 -3.44 11.77
CA ASP A 65 -6.37 -3.75 12.44
C ASP A 65 -6.82 -5.20 12.24
N HIS A 66 -6.43 -5.83 11.12
CA HIS A 66 -6.80 -7.20 10.76
C HIS A 66 -5.58 -8.13 10.77
N PRO A 67 -5.14 -8.58 11.94
CA PRO A 67 -3.92 -9.36 12.08
C PRO A 67 -3.96 -10.72 11.36
N GLU A 68 -5.15 -11.22 11.07
CA GLU A 68 -5.39 -12.42 10.27
C GLU A 68 -5.01 -12.25 8.79
N LYS A 69 -5.05 -11.03 8.25
CA LYS A 69 -4.62 -10.74 6.87
C LYS A 69 -3.10 -10.65 6.73
N ARG A 70 -2.37 -10.59 7.84
CA ARG A 70 -0.90 -10.51 7.83
C ARG A 70 -0.30 -11.82 7.31
N PRO A 71 0.72 -11.76 6.45
CA PRO A 71 1.43 -12.94 6.01
C PRO A 71 2.11 -13.63 7.21
N ALA A 72 2.29 -14.95 7.13
CA ALA A 72 2.68 -15.78 8.27
C ALA A 72 3.97 -15.31 8.98
N ASN A 73 4.93 -14.80 8.22
CA ASN A 73 6.18 -14.22 8.71
C ASN A 73 5.99 -12.94 9.55
N LEU A 74 4.97 -12.13 9.27
CA LEU A 74 4.65 -10.90 10.03
C LEU A 74 3.76 -11.18 11.26
N ARG A 75 3.16 -12.36 11.37
CA ARG A 75 2.37 -12.76 12.55
C ARG A 75 3.23 -13.04 13.78
N VAL A 76 4.48 -13.48 13.56
CA VAL A 76 5.46 -13.78 14.62
C VAL A 76 6.03 -12.49 15.24
N ILE A 77 5.91 -11.37 14.54
CA ILE A 77 6.43 -10.08 14.97
C ILE A 77 5.31 -9.28 15.63
N ALA A 78 5.56 -8.83 16.87
CA ALA A 78 4.65 -7.96 17.61
C ALA A 78 4.70 -6.53 17.05
N LEU A 79 3.97 -6.30 15.96
CA LEU A 79 3.81 -4.99 15.37
C LEU A 79 3.08 -4.04 16.34
N PRO A 80 3.58 -2.82 16.55
CA PRO A 80 2.84 -1.82 17.30
C PRO A 80 1.56 -1.39 16.57
N THR A 81 0.48 -1.24 17.32
CA THR A 81 -0.86 -0.88 16.81
C THR A 81 -1.31 0.50 17.31
N ASP A 82 -0.43 1.27 17.94
CA ASP A 82 -0.72 2.64 18.34
C ASP A 82 -0.69 3.59 17.13
N ARG A 83 -1.30 4.78 17.28
CA ARG A 83 -1.38 5.77 16.20
C ARG A 83 0.01 6.21 15.71
N THR A 84 0.98 6.33 16.60
CA THR A 84 2.34 6.76 16.22
C THR A 84 2.97 5.69 15.33
N ALA A 85 2.79 4.42 15.67
CA ALA A 85 3.26 3.32 14.84
C ALA A 85 2.57 3.25 13.48
N GLU A 86 1.25 3.45 13.41
CA GLU A 86 0.51 3.54 12.15
C GLU A 86 1.11 4.63 11.25
N ASP A 87 1.36 5.83 11.79
CA ASP A 87 1.93 6.94 11.04
C ASP A 87 3.36 6.63 10.54
N ARG A 88 4.19 5.99 11.36
CA ARG A 88 5.57 5.61 11.00
C ARG A 88 5.61 4.51 9.94
N VAL A 89 4.74 3.51 10.05
CA VAL A 89 4.61 2.46 9.03
C VAL A 89 4.04 3.05 7.74
N THR A 90 3.07 3.96 7.84
CA THR A 90 2.54 4.69 6.67
C THR A 90 3.65 5.45 5.96
N ALA A 91 4.46 6.21 6.69
CA ALA A 91 5.60 6.94 6.11
C ALA A 91 6.63 6.00 5.47
N LEU A 92 6.87 4.82 6.06
CA LEU A 92 7.76 3.82 5.47
C LEU A 92 7.20 3.27 4.15
N VAL A 93 5.91 2.94 4.09
CA VAL A 93 5.29 2.46 2.85
C VAL A 93 5.26 3.56 1.79
N GLN A 94 5.03 4.82 2.18
CA GLN A 94 5.12 5.97 1.26
C GLN A 94 6.53 6.21 0.74
N SER A 95 7.57 5.92 1.54
CA SER A 95 8.95 5.91 1.07
C SER A 95 9.18 4.80 0.02
N PHE A 96 8.56 3.65 0.22
CA PHE A 96 8.67 2.49 -0.67
C PHE A 96 7.88 2.65 -1.97
N LEU A 97 6.74 3.34 -1.93
CA LEU A 97 5.92 3.65 -3.09
C LEU A 97 5.85 5.18 -3.24
N PRO A 98 6.89 5.85 -3.76
CA PRO A 98 6.86 7.29 -3.94
C PRO A 98 5.66 7.73 -4.78
N GLN A 99 5.15 8.94 -4.55
CA GLN A 99 4.04 9.48 -5.35
C GLN A 99 4.34 9.45 -6.86
N SER A 100 5.59 9.71 -7.27
CA SER A 100 6.02 9.66 -8.67
C SER A 100 5.88 8.26 -9.27
N PHE A 101 6.17 7.23 -8.48
CA PHE A 101 6.02 5.83 -8.87
C PHE A 101 4.54 5.46 -9.05
N VAL A 102 3.69 5.82 -8.09
CA VAL A 102 2.23 5.61 -8.19
C VAL A 102 1.68 6.31 -9.43
N GLN A 103 2.15 7.52 -9.71
CA GLN A 103 1.75 8.26 -10.90
C GLN A 103 2.20 7.57 -12.18
N SER A 104 3.48 7.23 -12.32
CA SER A 104 4.01 6.62 -13.55
C SER A 104 3.34 5.29 -13.86
N GLU A 105 3.22 4.40 -12.87
CA GLU A 105 2.58 3.09 -13.02
C GLU A 105 1.10 3.20 -13.39
N THR A 106 0.39 4.16 -12.78
CA THR A 106 -1.02 4.41 -13.12
C THR A 106 -1.15 4.98 -14.53
N GLU A 107 -0.29 5.93 -14.91
CA GLU A 107 -0.30 6.51 -16.26
C GLU A 107 0.04 5.47 -17.34
N GLU A 108 1.04 4.62 -17.10
CA GLU A 108 1.40 3.51 -17.98
C GLU A 108 0.25 2.50 -18.10
N THR A 109 -0.38 2.14 -16.97
CA THR A 109 -1.55 1.28 -16.98
C THR A 109 -2.69 1.90 -17.79
N ILE A 110 -2.95 3.20 -17.66
CA ILE A 110 -3.96 3.92 -18.46
C ILE A 110 -3.61 3.87 -19.95
N ASP A 111 -2.34 4.09 -20.29
CA ASP A 111 -1.86 4.10 -21.67
C ASP A 111 -1.97 2.74 -22.36
N GLN A 112 -1.98 1.65 -21.60
CA GLN A 112 -2.17 0.31 -22.15
C GLN A 112 -3.63 -0.17 -22.07
N LEU A 113 -4.32 0.12 -20.98
CA LEU A 113 -5.69 -0.35 -20.73
C LEU A 113 -6.71 0.37 -21.60
N LEU A 114 -6.59 1.68 -21.80
CA LEU A 114 -7.59 2.43 -22.57
C LEU A 114 -7.58 2.10 -24.07
N PRO A 115 -6.43 1.92 -24.74
CA PRO A 115 -6.42 1.42 -26.11
C PRO A 115 -7.01 0.01 -26.22
N TRP A 116 -6.76 -0.87 -25.25
CA TRP A 116 -7.36 -2.20 -25.22
C TRP A 116 -8.89 -2.14 -25.07
N LEU A 117 -9.41 -1.34 -24.12
CA LEU A 117 -10.85 -1.13 -23.94
C LEU A 117 -11.52 -0.54 -25.18
N ALA A 118 -10.81 0.35 -25.89
CA ALA A 118 -11.28 0.94 -27.14
C ALA A 118 -11.15 0.00 -28.35
N GLY A 119 -10.72 -1.24 -28.16
CA GLY A 119 -10.48 -2.20 -29.26
C GLY A 119 -9.35 -1.82 -30.21
N ARG A 120 -8.47 -0.89 -29.81
CA ARG A 120 -7.29 -0.45 -30.58
C ARG A 120 -6.05 -1.31 -30.31
N SER A 121 -6.07 -2.11 -29.26
CA SER A 121 -5.04 -3.11 -28.95
C SER A 121 -5.71 -4.41 -28.51
N ASP A 122 -5.22 -5.54 -28.98
CA ASP A 122 -5.75 -6.86 -28.61
C ASP A 122 -5.19 -7.37 -27.26
N HIS A 123 -4.11 -6.74 -26.79
CA HIS A 123 -3.38 -7.13 -25.59
C HIS A 123 -2.82 -5.91 -24.85
N PHE A 124 -2.59 -6.07 -23.56
CA PHE A 124 -1.88 -5.12 -22.71
C PHE A 124 -0.92 -5.86 -21.77
N THR A 125 0.08 -5.19 -21.21
CA THR A 125 1.13 -5.80 -20.37
C THR A 125 1.55 -4.86 -19.25
N ILE A 126 1.00 -5.06 -18.06
CA ILE A 126 1.35 -4.26 -16.89
C ILE A 126 2.70 -4.75 -16.36
N ASN A 127 3.72 -3.89 -16.39
CA ASN A 127 5.05 -4.18 -15.87
C ASN A 127 5.39 -3.26 -14.71
N VAL A 128 5.30 -3.78 -13.49
CA VAL A 128 5.52 -3.00 -12.26
C VAL A 128 6.95 -3.21 -11.76
N SER A 129 7.77 -2.15 -11.71
CA SER A 129 9.15 -2.22 -11.21
C SER A 129 9.29 -1.63 -9.81
N LEU A 130 9.52 -2.48 -8.81
CA LEU A 130 9.72 -2.02 -7.42
C LEU A 130 11.16 -1.59 -7.09
N HIS A 131 12.04 -1.52 -8.09
CA HIS A 131 13.47 -1.25 -7.86
C HIS A 131 13.70 0.10 -7.18
N ASP A 132 13.08 1.17 -7.68
CA ASP A 132 13.27 2.51 -7.15
C ASP A 132 12.78 2.63 -5.71
N GLY A 133 11.66 1.96 -5.40
CA GLY A 133 11.10 1.87 -4.05
C GLY A 133 11.98 1.12 -3.06
N LEU A 134 12.61 0.03 -3.51
CA LEU A 134 13.58 -0.72 -2.73
C LEU A 134 14.81 0.14 -2.42
N VAL A 135 15.35 0.82 -3.43
CA VAL A 135 16.54 1.67 -3.27
C VAL A 135 16.24 2.88 -2.39
N SER A 136 15.09 3.54 -2.52
CA SER A 136 14.71 4.68 -1.68
C SER A 136 14.54 4.32 -0.20
N THR A 137 14.06 3.10 0.08
CA THR A 137 13.65 2.69 1.42
C THR A 137 14.76 1.97 2.17
N PHE A 138 15.45 1.05 1.50
CA PHE A 138 16.49 0.21 2.07
C PHE A 138 17.90 0.69 1.73
N GLY A 139 18.05 1.48 0.66
CA GLY A 139 19.34 2.06 0.30
C GLY A 139 19.80 3.11 1.31
N HIS A 140 21.11 3.27 1.42
CA HIS A 140 21.73 4.31 2.22
C HIS A 140 21.92 5.56 1.35
N PRO A 141 21.26 6.69 1.66
CA PRO A 141 21.33 7.90 0.83
C PRO A 141 22.73 8.52 0.83
N THR A 142 23.52 8.31 1.89
CA THR A 142 24.93 8.69 2.01
C THR A 142 25.67 7.65 2.84
N ALA A 143 26.96 7.43 2.56
CA ALA A 143 27.82 6.59 3.40
C ALA A 143 27.76 7.06 4.87
N GLY A 144 27.35 6.17 5.77
CA GLY A 144 27.24 6.45 7.21
C GLY A 144 25.86 6.94 7.68
N GLN A 145 24.90 7.19 6.78
CA GLN A 145 23.52 7.49 7.17
C GLN A 145 22.65 6.24 7.13
N ALA A 146 21.85 6.04 8.18
CA ALA A 146 20.89 4.95 8.25
C ALA A 146 19.79 5.10 7.18
N SER A 147 19.38 3.98 6.57
CA SER A 147 18.30 3.96 5.59
C SER A 147 16.97 4.39 6.20
N THR A 148 15.96 4.69 5.37
CA THR A 148 14.62 5.02 5.87
C THR A 148 14.02 3.85 6.65
N PHE A 149 14.22 2.63 6.17
CA PHE A 149 13.85 1.41 6.90
C PHE A 149 14.54 1.34 8.26
N GLU A 150 15.86 1.49 8.34
CA GLU A 150 16.62 1.38 9.59
C GLU A 150 16.18 2.41 10.63
N ARG A 151 15.93 3.66 10.18
CA ARG A 151 15.41 4.71 11.05
C ARG A 151 14.03 4.35 11.60
N THR A 152 13.10 3.97 10.73
CA THR A 152 11.75 3.56 11.16
C THR A 152 11.79 2.32 12.06
N TRP A 153 12.64 1.33 11.75
CA TRP A 153 12.80 0.11 12.54
C TRP A 153 13.30 0.41 13.96
N ARG A 154 14.28 1.33 14.08
CA ARG A 154 14.80 1.81 15.36
C ARG A 154 13.75 2.63 16.12
N ASP A 155 13.09 3.58 15.46
CA ASP A 155 12.04 4.43 16.05
C ASP A 155 10.86 3.62 16.60
N LEU A 156 10.50 2.53 15.93
CA LEU A 156 9.44 1.62 16.37
C LEU A 156 9.90 0.65 17.47
N GLY A 157 11.17 0.67 17.86
CA GLY A 157 11.74 -0.26 18.83
C GLY A 157 11.68 -1.73 18.37
N MET A 158 11.67 -1.95 17.06
CA MET A 158 11.40 -3.28 16.48
C MET A 158 12.49 -4.30 16.83
N GLY A 159 13.75 -3.85 16.98
CA GLY A 159 14.84 -4.73 17.43
C GLY A 159 14.54 -5.41 18.76
N GLN A 160 14.19 -4.62 19.79
CA GLN A 160 13.83 -5.15 21.10
C GLN A 160 12.56 -6.02 21.04
N ARG A 161 11.54 -5.58 20.31
CA ARG A 161 10.29 -6.33 20.15
C ARG A 161 10.49 -7.70 19.50
N THR A 162 11.32 -7.78 18.46
CA THR A 162 11.65 -9.05 17.78
C THR A 162 12.43 -9.97 18.71
N VAL A 163 13.43 -9.46 19.44
CA VAL A 163 14.17 -10.28 20.41
C VAL A 163 13.24 -10.81 21.50
N LEU A 164 12.35 -9.98 22.02
CA LEU A 164 11.34 -10.39 23.01
C LEU A 164 10.33 -11.39 22.44
N SER A 165 9.90 -11.24 21.18
CA SER A 165 8.97 -12.19 20.58
C SER A 165 9.61 -13.55 20.40
N ILE A 166 10.87 -13.61 19.94
CA ILE A 166 11.66 -14.84 19.84
C ILE A 166 11.88 -15.46 21.23
N ALA A 167 12.24 -14.65 22.22
CA ALA A 167 12.44 -15.12 23.60
C ALA A 167 11.16 -15.76 24.17
N ARG A 168 9.99 -15.13 23.94
CA ARG A 168 8.70 -15.69 24.35
C ARG A 168 8.37 -16.98 23.60
N THR A 169 8.66 -17.06 22.30
CA THR A 169 8.48 -18.30 21.54
C THR A 169 9.37 -19.42 22.08
N TYR A 170 10.62 -19.10 22.43
CA TYR A 170 11.55 -20.05 23.04
C TYR A 170 11.06 -20.55 24.42
N ASP A 171 10.60 -19.62 25.27
CA ASP A 171 10.09 -19.93 26.61
C ASP A 171 8.76 -20.71 26.58
N ALA A 172 7.94 -20.52 25.54
CA ALA A 172 6.66 -21.21 25.36
C ALA A 172 6.80 -22.66 24.89
N ASP A 173 7.98 -23.05 24.38
CA ASP A 173 8.26 -24.43 23.98
C ASP A 173 8.47 -25.31 25.23
N PRO A 174 7.62 -26.32 25.48
CA PRO A 174 7.77 -27.20 26.63
C PRO A 174 9.10 -27.95 26.65
N ALA A 175 9.78 -28.12 25.51
CA ALA A 175 11.11 -28.71 25.46
C ALA A 175 12.18 -27.82 26.11
N ASN A 176 11.90 -26.53 26.32
CA ASN A 176 12.82 -25.56 26.92
C ASN A 176 12.47 -25.22 28.36
N ALA A 177 11.36 -25.71 28.88
CA ALA A 177 10.93 -25.49 30.26
C ALA A 177 12.00 -25.97 31.25
N GLY A 178 12.48 -25.07 32.10
CA GLY A 178 13.45 -25.36 33.17
C GLY A 178 14.91 -25.49 32.73
N LYS A 179 15.24 -25.26 31.44
CA LYS A 179 16.63 -25.17 31.00
C LYS A 179 17.27 -23.89 31.58
N PRO A 180 18.51 -23.96 32.09
CA PRO A 180 19.23 -22.76 32.53
C PRO A 180 19.49 -21.85 31.32
N VAL A 181 19.27 -20.55 31.50
CA VAL A 181 19.51 -19.54 30.46
C VAL A 181 21.00 -19.19 30.46
N PRO A 182 21.73 -19.42 29.35
CA PRO A 182 23.16 -19.12 29.30
C PRO A 182 23.45 -17.64 29.57
N GLY A 183 24.31 -17.36 30.55
CA GLY A 183 24.73 -16.00 30.91
C GLY A 183 23.70 -15.20 31.74
N ALA A 184 22.59 -15.81 32.17
CA ALA A 184 21.62 -15.16 33.05
C ALA A 184 21.94 -15.41 34.55
N PRO A 185 21.56 -14.48 35.44
CA PRO A 185 21.72 -14.66 36.88
C PRO A 185 20.95 -15.87 37.46
N PRO A 186 21.40 -16.41 38.61
CA PRO A 186 20.73 -17.34 39.54
C PRO A 186 19.25 -17.63 39.38
N ASN A 187 18.55 -16.51 39.47
CA ASN A 187 17.14 -16.33 39.70
C ASN A 187 16.34 -16.18 38.41
N ILE A 188 17.00 -16.13 37.25
CA ILE A 188 16.37 -15.94 35.95
C ILE A 188 16.24 -17.28 35.24
N ARG A 189 14.98 -17.70 35.07
CA ARG A 189 14.63 -19.01 34.51
C ARG A 189 14.01 -18.96 33.11
N THR A 190 13.85 -17.76 32.55
CA THR A 190 13.27 -17.55 31.22
C THR A 190 14.16 -16.62 30.41
N VAL A 191 14.24 -16.85 29.10
CA VAL A 191 15.02 -16.01 28.18
C VAL A 191 14.39 -14.62 28.11
N THR A 192 13.06 -14.52 28.20
CA THR A 192 12.34 -13.24 28.23
C THR A 192 12.82 -12.36 29.39
N ALA A 193 12.86 -12.90 30.62
CA ALA A 193 13.31 -12.13 31.79
C ALA A 193 14.80 -11.73 31.69
N ALA A 194 15.64 -12.56 31.09
CA ALA A 194 17.05 -12.23 30.85
C ALA A 194 17.20 -11.07 29.83
N VAL A 195 16.39 -11.07 28.77
CA VAL A 195 16.37 -10.00 27.76
C VAL A 195 15.83 -8.70 28.36
N GLU A 196 14.78 -8.75 29.19
CA GLU A 196 14.21 -7.57 29.84
C GLU A 196 15.20 -6.91 30.80
N LEU A 197 15.87 -7.68 31.66
CA LEU A 197 16.94 -7.19 32.54
C LEU A 197 18.10 -6.52 31.79
N ARG A 198 18.47 -7.08 30.63
CA ARG A 198 19.52 -6.51 29.78
C ARG A 198 19.04 -5.26 29.03
N GLY A 199 17.78 -5.21 28.63
CA GLY A 199 17.15 -4.05 28.01
C GLY A 199 17.04 -2.86 28.96
N GLU A 200 16.70 -3.11 30.23
CA GLU A 200 16.63 -2.07 31.28
C GLU A 200 18.01 -1.50 31.66
N SER A 201 19.07 -2.31 31.54
CA SER A 201 20.46 -1.88 31.81
C SER A 201 21.14 -1.21 30.61
N ALA A 202 20.58 -1.34 29.40
CA ALA A 202 21.11 -0.78 28.16
C ALA A 202 20.21 0.33 27.58
N GLY A 203 19.78 1.29 28.43
CA GLY A 203 18.96 2.45 28.06
C GLY A 203 19.55 3.43 27.03
N THR A 204 20.49 3.00 26.19
CA THR A 204 21.07 3.73 25.06
C THR A 204 21.51 2.73 23.99
N TRP A 205 20.66 2.48 22.99
CA TRP A 205 21.06 1.93 21.69
C TRP A 205 20.57 2.89 20.60
#